data_AF-A0A7X3YXP0-F1
#
_entry.id   AF-A0A7X3YXP0-F1
#
_cell.length_a   1.000
_cell.length_b   1.000
_cell.length_c   1.000
_cell.angle_alpha   90.00
_cell.angle_beta   90.00
_cell.angle_gamma   90.00
#
_symmetry.space_group_name_H-M   'P 1'
#
loop_
_entity.id
_entity.type
_entity.pdbx_description
1 polymer ?
#
loop_
_entity_poly.entity_id
_entity_poly.type
_entity_poly.pdbx_seq_one_letter_code
_entity_poly.pdbx_strand_id
1 'polypeptide(L)'
;MASAYDAREVYLSDKSMGPPSTWRLAAVLVGLTELVESPPPEDPGQAIDRLAEIDELLGQVEARGLPFEMHVLPQLRSAVGHAVFRQYFLAAPQETRGAASIPSDWLLAVKQHIESVNADPEPTKEAMSQGFEGILSTTMNWAMAASWDQLVVWSPPSPSHTDDSLSQLHMVEGDTWITERFTRTYLSEWSVAALRSEWRYLHGQLLPPCDSSEMRVREISASDLAKVMADRLGADRRPSERLIDMLVRPAVKFLEDDRRTEAAALFEAALRLDPRNANALNNLGFCLLPDDPEQALRHLDAAIDTGNADMEISNANRVLALALLGRWTSACDLAAAHLNRHGDSSPRGPVWLWESSSMLTDNTAVLMTCDDIGSYVAELHELAATMDGEGSSRTEA
;
A
#
# COMPACT_ATOMS: atom_id res chain seq x y z
N MET A 1 21.57 -15.56 -20.93
CA MET A 1 20.95 -15.41 -19.59
C MET A 1 19.48 -15.15 -19.85
N ALA A 2 18.57 -15.97 -19.31
CA ALA A 2 17.16 -15.65 -19.37
C ALA A 2 16.95 -14.34 -18.59
N SER A 3 16.19 -13.39 -19.15
CA SER A 3 15.78 -12.18 -18.43
C SER A 3 15.06 -12.58 -17.15
N ALA A 4 15.24 -11.82 -16.07
CA ALA A 4 14.39 -11.99 -14.89
C ALA A 4 12.93 -11.75 -15.29
N TYR A 5 12.00 -12.54 -14.74
CA TYR A 5 10.59 -12.37 -15.04
C TYR A 5 10.11 -11.02 -14.50
N ASP A 6 9.55 -10.17 -15.36
CA ASP A 6 8.86 -8.93 -14.98
C ASP A 6 7.48 -8.89 -15.66
N ALA A 7 6.41 -8.88 -14.86
CA ALA A 7 5.05 -8.94 -15.39
C ALA A 7 4.68 -7.69 -16.21
N ARG A 8 5.23 -6.53 -15.85
CA ARG A 8 4.98 -5.26 -16.56
C ARG A 8 5.75 -5.21 -17.86
N GLU A 9 6.99 -5.68 -17.89
CA GLU A 9 7.77 -5.80 -19.14
C GLU A 9 7.08 -6.75 -20.12
N VAL A 10 6.58 -7.89 -19.63
CA VAL A 10 5.80 -8.85 -20.43
C VAL A 10 4.58 -8.18 -21.05
N TYR A 11 3.81 -7.45 -20.26
CA TYR A 11 2.62 -6.73 -20.73
C TYR A 11 2.96 -5.66 -21.78
N LEU A 12 3.92 -4.78 -21.51
CA LEU A 12 4.32 -3.72 -22.44
C LEU A 12 4.86 -4.29 -23.75
N SER A 13 5.64 -5.37 -23.68
CA SER A 13 6.14 -6.09 -24.85
C SER A 13 4.99 -6.62 -25.69
N ASP A 14 4.05 -7.37 -25.09
CA ASP A 14 2.94 -7.99 -25.84
C ASP A 14 2.00 -6.95 -26.44
N LYS A 15 1.67 -5.92 -25.66
CA LYS A 15 0.85 -4.78 -26.11
C LYS A 15 1.45 -4.08 -27.33
N SER A 16 2.78 -4.03 -27.44
CA SER A 16 3.46 -3.41 -28.58
C SER A 16 3.53 -4.31 -29.83
N MET A 17 3.36 -5.63 -29.66
CA MET A 17 3.63 -6.63 -30.70
C MET A 17 2.39 -7.06 -31.49
N GLY A 18 1.18 -6.89 -30.94
CA GLY A 18 -0.03 -7.33 -31.63
C GLY A 18 -1.31 -7.27 -30.78
N PRO A 19 -2.41 -7.82 -31.28
CA PRO A 19 -3.70 -7.83 -30.56
C PRO A 19 -3.68 -8.80 -29.37
N PRO A 20 -4.62 -8.65 -28.40
CA PRO A 20 -4.75 -9.50 -27.22
C PRO A 20 -4.73 -11.02 -27.47
N SER A 21 -5.24 -11.47 -28.61
CA SER A 21 -5.17 -12.89 -29.03
C SER A 21 -3.75 -13.47 -29.11
N THR A 22 -2.73 -12.62 -29.27
CA THR A 22 -1.32 -13.01 -29.33
C THR A 22 -0.57 -12.87 -28.02
N TRP A 23 -1.20 -12.28 -27.00
CA TRP A 23 -0.56 -11.97 -25.73
C TRP A 23 -0.37 -13.23 -24.88
N ARG A 24 0.65 -13.23 -24.03
CA ARG A 24 0.83 -14.22 -22.96
C ARG A 24 -0.24 -14.00 -21.90
N LEU A 25 -0.65 -15.05 -21.19
CA LEU A 25 -1.67 -14.93 -20.14
C LEU A 25 -1.31 -13.88 -19.08
N ALA A 26 -0.03 -13.71 -18.76
CA ALA A 26 0.44 -12.64 -17.89
C ALA A 26 0.10 -11.24 -18.38
N ALA A 27 0.34 -10.95 -19.67
CA ALA A 27 -0.01 -9.67 -20.25
C ALA A 27 -1.53 -9.43 -20.27
N VAL A 28 -2.32 -10.48 -20.56
CA VAL A 28 -3.78 -10.42 -20.51
C VAL A 28 -4.28 -10.08 -19.11
N LEU A 29 -3.78 -10.77 -18.06
CA LEU A 29 -4.19 -10.53 -16.67
C LEU A 29 -3.75 -9.15 -16.16
N VAL A 30 -2.54 -8.70 -16.52
CA VAL A 30 -2.06 -7.35 -16.16
C VAL A 30 -2.91 -6.28 -16.84
N GLY A 31 -3.16 -6.40 -18.15
CA GLY A 31 -3.99 -5.46 -18.89
C GLY A 31 -5.43 -5.40 -18.37
N LEU A 32 -6.03 -6.56 -18.08
CA LEU A 32 -7.38 -6.62 -17.50
C LEU A 32 -7.42 -5.94 -16.13
N THR A 33 -6.42 -6.17 -15.29
CA THR A 33 -6.30 -5.50 -13.97
C THR A 33 -6.17 -3.99 -14.11
N GLU A 34 -5.29 -3.51 -15.00
CA GLU A 34 -5.08 -2.07 -15.25
C GLU A 34 -6.37 -1.39 -15.73
N LEU A 35 -7.13 -2.03 -16.63
CA LEU A 35 -8.39 -1.48 -17.12
C LEU A 35 -9.43 -1.35 -16.01
N VAL A 36 -9.62 -2.39 -15.19
CA VAL A 36 -10.67 -2.40 -14.16
C VAL A 36 -10.32 -1.53 -12.95
N GLU A 37 -9.03 -1.41 -12.61
CA GLU A 37 -8.54 -0.48 -11.58
C GLU A 37 -8.60 0.99 -12.02
N SER A 38 -8.69 1.25 -13.33
CA SER A 38 -8.84 2.60 -13.84
C SER A 38 -10.30 3.07 -13.77
N PRO A 39 -10.57 4.33 -13.37
CA PRO A 39 -11.91 4.89 -13.39
C PRO A 39 -12.55 4.76 -14.77
N PRO A 40 -13.84 4.36 -14.86
CA PRO A 40 -14.57 4.36 -16.12
C PRO A 40 -14.58 5.75 -16.77
N PRO A 41 -14.34 5.87 -18.09
CA PRO A 41 -14.40 7.14 -18.79
C PRO A 41 -15.80 7.78 -18.73
N GLU A 42 -15.87 9.11 -18.68
CA GLU A 42 -17.14 9.84 -18.77
C GLU A 42 -17.71 9.83 -20.18
N ASP A 43 -16.83 9.83 -21.18
CA ASP A 43 -17.22 9.80 -22.59
C ASP A 43 -17.85 8.43 -22.91
N PRO A 44 -19.11 8.38 -23.38
CA PRO A 44 -19.77 7.12 -23.65
C PRO A 44 -19.07 6.27 -24.71
N GLY A 45 -18.38 6.90 -25.68
CA GLY A 45 -17.61 6.19 -26.70
C GLY A 45 -16.41 5.48 -26.08
N GLN A 46 -15.61 6.20 -25.30
CA GLN A 46 -14.46 5.63 -24.57
C GLN A 46 -14.89 4.57 -23.56
N ALA A 47 -16.05 4.74 -22.90
CA ALA A 47 -16.60 3.74 -21.98
C ALA A 47 -16.98 2.45 -22.72
N ILE A 48 -17.60 2.55 -23.90
CA ILE A 48 -17.92 1.39 -24.75
C ILE A 48 -16.64 0.71 -25.23
N ASP A 49 -15.66 1.46 -25.70
CA ASP A 49 -14.38 0.92 -26.18
C ASP A 49 -13.64 0.18 -25.05
N ARG A 50 -13.61 0.75 -23.83
CA ARG A 50 -13.05 0.10 -22.64
C ARG A 50 -13.76 -1.20 -22.30
N LEU A 51 -15.09 -1.25 -22.36
CA LEU A 51 -15.86 -2.47 -22.10
C LEU A 51 -15.58 -3.54 -23.16
N ALA A 52 -15.46 -3.16 -24.43
CA ALA A 52 -15.10 -4.08 -25.50
C ALA A 52 -13.69 -4.66 -25.31
N GLU A 53 -12.73 -3.85 -24.86
CA GLU A 53 -11.37 -4.32 -24.54
C GLU A 53 -11.37 -5.29 -23.35
N ILE A 54 -12.15 -5.00 -22.30
CA ILE A 54 -12.34 -5.90 -21.16
C ILE A 54 -12.91 -7.25 -21.62
N ASP A 55 -13.96 -7.24 -22.44
CA ASP A 55 -14.59 -8.45 -22.98
C ASP A 55 -13.61 -9.27 -23.85
N GLU A 56 -12.78 -8.60 -24.65
CA GLU A 56 -11.74 -9.28 -25.45
C GLU A 56 -10.73 -9.99 -24.54
N LEU A 57 -10.23 -9.31 -23.51
CA LEU A 57 -9.27 -9.88 -22.56
C LEU A 57 -9.87 -11.02 -21.74
N LEU A 58 -11.13 -10.92 -21.34
CA LEU A 58 -11.84 -12.04 -20.69
C LEU A 58 -11.97 -13.25 -21.62
N GLY A 59 -12.32 -13.02 -22.89
CA GLY A 59 -12.33 -14.09 -23.88
C GLY A 59 -10.97 -14.77 -24.02
N GLN A 60 -9.87 -14.02 -23.86
CA GLN A 60 -8.51 -14.58 -23.84
C GLN A 60 -8.20 -15.39 -22.58
N VAL A 61 -8.73 -15.00 -21.41
CA VAL A 61 -8.60 -15.79 -20.16
C VAL A 61 -9.31 -17.13 -20.31
N GLU A 62 -10.56 -17.11 -20.78
CA GLU A 62 -11.38 -18.32 -20.94
C GLU A 62 -10.83 -19.25 -22.03
N ALA A 63 -10.32 -18.70 -23.13
CA ALA A 63 -9.72 -19.48 -24.22
C ALA A 63 -8.49 -20.29 -23.79
N ARG A 64 -7.81 -19.89 -22.70
CA ARG A 64 -6.66 -20.59 -22.10
C ARG A 64 -7.05 -21.54 -20.97
N GLY A 65 -8.35 -21.80 -20.85
CA GLY A 65 -8.93 -22.75 -19.90
C GLY A 65 -8.83 -22.31 -18.44
N LEU A 66 -8.62 -21.01 -18.16
CA LEU A 66 -8.58 -20.48 -16.79
C LEU A 66 -9.99 -20.06 -16.33
N PRO A 67 -10.62 -20.74 -15.35
CA PRO A 67 -11.94 -20.35 -14.86
C PRO A 67 -11.92 -18.97 -14.20
N PHE A 68 -12.55 -17.99 -14.85
CA PHE A 68 -12.56 -16.58 -14.43
C PHE A 68 -13.06 -16.39 -13.00
N GLU A 69 -14.26 -16.90 -12.69
CA GLU A 69 -14.92 -16.76 -11.39
C GLU A 69 -14.09 -17.29 -10.22
N MET A 70 -13.33 -18.37 -10.44
CA MET A 70 -12.59 -19.04 -9.38
C MET A 70 -11.20 -18.43 -9.14
N HIS A 71 -10.49 -18.07 -10.21
CA HIS A 71 -9.07 -17.74 -10.13
C HIS A 71 -8.75 -16.27 -10.43
N VAL A 72 -9.63 -15.55 -11.11
CA VAL A 72 -9.36 -14.17 -11.57
C VAL A 72 -10.24 -13.16 -10.83
N LEU A 73 -11.56 -13.40 -10.81
CA LEU A 73 -12.52 -12.46 -10.22
C LEU A 73 -12.22 -12.08 -8.77
N PRO A 74 -11.82 -12.98 -7.84
CA PRO A 74 -11.54 -12.60 -6.46
C PRO A 74 -10.44 -11.53 -6.33
N GLN A 75 -9.40 -11.61 -7.18
CA GLN A 75 -8.35 -10.59 -7.20
C GLN A 75 -8.88 -9.27 -7.79
N LEU A 76 -9.63 -9.32 -8.89
CA LEU A 76 -10.17 -8.10 -9.51
C LEU A 76 -11.15 -7.39 -8.59
N ARG A 77 -11.96 -8.12 -7.80
CA ARG A 77 -12.81 -7.53 -6.74
C ARG A 77 -12.00 -6.74 -5.75
N SER A 78 -10.93 -7.33 -5.23
CA SER A 78 -10.04 -6.63 -4.30
C SER A 78 -9.38 -5.42 -4.95
N ALA A 79 -8.86 -5.56 -6.16
CA ALA A 79 -8.22 -4.49 -6.93
C ALA A 79 -9.17 -3.29 -7.17
N VAL A 80 -10.38 -3.57 -7.67
CA VAL A 80 -11.42 -2.56 -7.94
C VAL A 80 -11.89 -1.89 -6.65
N GLY A 81 -12.13 -2.66 -5.57
CA GLY A 81 -12.50 -2.10 -4.27
C GLY A 81 -11.47 -1.09 -3.76
N HIS A 82 -10.18 -1.44 -3.83
CA HIS A 82 -9.09 -0.53 -3.46
C HIS A 82 -8.96 0.66 -4.41
N ALA A 83 -9.19 0.47 -5.71
CA ALA A 83 -9.14 1.56 -6.69
C ALA A 83 -10.24 2.60 -6.46
N VAL A 84 -11.48 2.14 -6.27
CA VAL A 84 -12.61 2.99 -5.89
C VAL A 84 -12.30 3.67 -4.57
N PHE A 85 -11.88 2.92 -3.54
CA PHE A 85 -11.49 3.49 -2.25
C PHE A 85 -10.50 4.66 -2.42
N ARG A 86 -9.38 4.43 -3.13
CA ARG A 86 -8.36 5.48 -3.35
C ARG A 86 -8.94 6.70 -4.05
N GLN A 87 -9.75 6.50 -5.09
CA GLN A 87 -10.34 7.59 -5.85
C GLN A 87 -11.24 8.48 -4.96
N TYR A 88 -12.11 7.86 -4.16
CA TYR A 88 -13.07 8.60 -3.32
C TYR A 88 -12.44 9.15 -2.04
N PHE A 89 -11.49 8.43 -1.43
CA PHE A 89 -10.80 8.90 -0.23
C PHE A 89 -9.87 10.08 -0.51
N LEU A 90 -9.11 10.04 -1.62
CA LEU A 90 -8.25 11.16 -2.00
C LEU A 90 -9.06 12.39 -2.45
N ALA A 91 -10.28 12.20 -2.96
CA ALA A 91 -11.14 13.28 -3.45
C ALA A 91 -12.04 13.94 -2.37
N ALA A 92 -12.37 13.22 -1.28
CA ALA A 92 -13.16 13.72 -0.14
C ALA A 92 -12.79 15.11 0.45
N PRO A 93 -11.53 15.60 0.38
CA PRO A 93 -11.10 16.84 1.03
C PRO A 93 -11.01 18.06 0.09
N GLN A 94 -11.20 17.88 -1.22
CA GLN A 94 -11.06 18.97 -2.19
C GLN A 94 -12.46 19.42 -2.65
N GLU A 95 -12.93 20.56 -2.12
CA GLU A 95 -14.14 21.25 -2.62
C GLU A 95 -14.04 21.67 -4.11
N THR A 96 -12.91 21.43 -4.79
CA THR A 96 -12.65 21.89 -6.17
C THR A 96 -12.61 20.77 -7.19
N ARG A 97 -13.69 20.73 -7.98
CA ARG A 97 -13.83 20.09 -9.29
C ARG A 97 -12.58 20.30 -10.16
N GLY A 98 -12.07 19.22 -10.77
CA GLY A 98 -11.08 19.34 -11.85
C GLY A 98 -10.48 18.06 -12.44
N ALA A 99 -10.43 16.93 -11.73
CA ALA A 99 -9.75 15.72 -12.23
C ALA A 99 -10.67 14.49 -12.22
N ALA A 100 -11.15 14.12 -13.41
CA ALA A 100 -11.99 12.96 -13.75
C ALA A 100 -13.30 12.84 -12.94
N SER A 101 -14.46 13.04 -13.59
CA SER A 101 -15.74 13.02 -12.89
C SER A 101 -15.96 11.69 -12.18
N ILE A 102 -16.05 11.86 -10.88
CA ILE A 102 -16.51 10.88 -9.93
C ILE A 102 -17.97 10.58 -10.31
N PRO A 103 -18.36 9.32 -10.63
CA PRO A 103 -19.76 8.98 -10.79
C PRO A 103 -20.55 9.49 -9.58
N SER A 104 -21.54 10.36 -9.82
CA SER A 104 -22.30 11.09 -8.79
C SER A 104 -22.92 10.18 -7.73
N ASP A 105 -23.14 8.92 -8.08
CA ASP A 105 -23.95 7.98 -7.33
C ASP A 105 -23.15 7.38 -6.15
N TRP A 106 -21.84 7.27 -6.27
CA TRP A 106 -20.98 6.86 -5.15
C TRP A 106 -20.86 7.94 -4.09
N LEU A 107 -20.89 9.22 -4.47
CA LEU A 107 -20.92 10.30 -3.48
C LEU A 107 -22.11 10.14 -2.54
N LEU A 108 -23.23 9.57 -2.99
CA LEU A 108 -24.38 9.23 -2.15
C LEU A 108 -24.08 8.02 -1.24
N ALA A 109 -23.43 6.99 -1.78
CA ALA A 109 -23.11 5.76 -1.04
C ALA A 109 -22.11 5.99 0.10
N VAL A 110 -21.11 6.86 -0.10
CA VAL A 110 -20.13 7.21 0.93
C VAL A 110 -20.44 8.54 1.63
N LYS A 111 -21.57 9.17 1.28
CA LYS A 111 -21.94 10.53 1.71
C LYS A 111 -21.89 10.70 3.22
N GLN A 112 -22.48 9.74 3.94
CA GLN A 112 -22.61 9.82 5.40
C GLN A 112 -21.24 9.82 6.09
N HIS A 113 -20.28 9.09 5.52
CA HIS A 113 -18.90 9.08 5.98
C HIS A 113 -18.18 10.38 5.62
N ILE A 114 -18.36 10.89 4.39
CA ILE A 114 -17.78 12.17 3.96
C ILE A 114 -18.36 13.35 4.76
N GLU A 115 -19.67 13.42 4.98
CA GLU A 115 -20.34 14.47 5.74
C GLU A 115 -19.95 14.44 7.22
N SER A 116 -19.68 13.26 7.79
CA SER A 116 -19.13 13.15 9.15
C SER A 116 -17.74 13.78 9.29
N VAL A 117 -16.95 13.77 8.20
CA VAL A 117 -15.64 14.42 8.12
C VAL A 117 -15.79 15.90 7.79
N ASN A 118 -16.65 16.27 6.85
CA ASN A 118 -16.76 17.65 6.35
C ASN A 118 -17.73 18.54 7.17
N ALA A 119 -18.33 18.02 8.24
CA ALA A 119 -19.21 18.80 9.12
C ALA A 119 -18.47 19.89 9.91
N ASP A 120 -17.16 19.73 10.10
CA ASP A 120 -16.29 20.69 10.76
C ASP A 120 -15.24 21.19 9.76
N PRO A 121 -15.02 22.51 9.61
CA PRO A 121 -13.94 23.04 8.78
C PRO A 121 -12.53 22.59 9.24
N GLU A 122 -12.37 22.16 10.49
CA GLU A 122 -11.19 21.45 10.99
C GLU A 122 -11.63 20.12 11.61
N PRO A 123 -11.82 19.05 10.82
CA PRO A 123 -12.28 17.79 11.36
C PRO A 123 -11.33 17.24 12.42
N THR A 124 -11.91 16.78 13.52
CA THR A 124 -11.16 16.03 14.53
C THR A 124 -10.53 14.78 13.90
N LYS A 125 -9.39 14.38 14.46
CA LYS A 125 -8.66 13.16 14.07
C LYS A 125 -9.57 11.94 14.05
N GLU A 126 -10.42 11.81 15.07
CA GLU A 126 -11.42 10.75 15.19
C GLU A 126 -12.45 10.78 14.05
N ALA A 127 -12.96 11.95 13.65
CA ALA A 127 -13.92 12.07 12.56
C ALA A 127 -13.31 11.64 11.22
N MET A 128 -12.10 12.08 10.89
CA MET A 128 -11.37 11.64 9.69
C MET A 128 -11.16 10.13 9.66
N SER A 129 -10.78 9.58 10.82
CA SER A 129 -10.51 8.16 10.93
C SER A 129 -11.79 7.32 10.80
N GLN A 130 -12.92 7.77 11.33
CA GLN A 130 -14.23 7.13 11.12
C GLN A 130 -14.69 7.24 9.66
N GLY A 131 -14.48 8.40 9.03
CA GLY A 131 -14.79 8.60 7.60
C GLY A 131 -13.98 7.66 6.71
N PHE A 132 -12.68 7.52 6.96
CA PHE A 132 -11.82 6.55 6.29
C PHE A 132 -12.36 5.12 6.44
N GLU A 133 -12.65 4.70 7.68
CA GLU A 133 -13.11 3.33 7.95
C GLU A 133 -14.43 3.04 7.22
N GLY A 134 -15.36 3.98 7.24
CA GLY A 134 -16.63 3.86 6.53
C GLY A 134 -16.47 3.77 5.02
N ILE A 135 -15.63 4.62 4.41
CA ILE A 135 -15.37 4.59 2.96
C ILE A 135 -14.67 3.28 2.58
N LEU A 136 -13.66 2.84 3.34
CA LEU A 136 -12.96 1.59 3.11
C LEU A 136 -13.91 0.39 3.25
N SER A 137 -14.71 0.34 4.31
CA SER A 137 -15.70 -0.72 4.52
C SER A 137 -16.70 -0.78 3.37
N THR A 138 -17.28 0.36 3.01
CA THR A 138 -18.32 0.46 1.98
C THR A 138 -17.79 0.01 0.61
N THR A 139 -16.64 0.52 0.20
CA THR A 139 -16.03 0.20 -1.09
C THR A 139 -15.58 -1.27 -1.17
N MET A 140 -14.99 -1.81 -0.10
CA MET A 140 -14.55 -3.20 -0.10
C MET A 140 -15.72 -4.19 -0.02
N ASN A 141 -16.72 -3.93 0.83
CA ASN A 141 -17.91 -4.78 0.94
C ASN A 141 -18.70 -4.78 -0.38
N TRP A 142 -18.85 -3.61 -1.01
CA TRP A 142 -19.43 -3.53 -2.35
C TRP A 142 -18.64 -4.38 -3.34
N ALA A 143 -17.31 -4.20 -3.43
CA ALA A 143 -16.52 -4.89 -4.43
C ALA A 143 -16.57 -6.41 -4.27
N MET A 144 -16.70 -6.91 -3.03
CA MET A 144 -16.88 -8.33 -2.75
C MET A 144 -18.27 -8.86 -3.13
N ALA A 145 -19.32 -8.03 -3.10
CA ALA A 145 -20.70 -8.42 -3.37
C ALA A 145 -21.21 -8.10 -4.79
N ALA A 146 -20.59 -7.13 -5.48
CA ALA A 146 -21.04 -6.62 -6.78
C ALA A 146 -21.05 -7.70 -7.88
N SER A 147 -21.94 -7.61 -8.85
CA SER A 147 -21.79 -8.43 -10.07
C SER A 147 -20.57 -7.96 -10.88
N TRP A 148 -20.10 -8.80 -11.82
CA TRP A 148 -19.03 -8.40 -12.74
C TRP A 148 -19.41 -7.13 -13.53
N ASP A 149 -20.64 -7.06 -14.04
CA ASP A 149 -21.15 -5.89 -14.77
C ASP A 149 -21.11 -4.60 -13.93
N GLN A 150 -21.40 -4.72 -12.63
CA GLN A 150 -21.31 -3.59 -11.70
C GLN A 150 -19.86 -3.19 -11.42
N LEU A 151 -18.95 -4.16 -11.31
CA LEU A 151 -17.54 -3.91 -11.06
C LEU A 151 -16.86 -3.17 -12.21
N VAL A 152 -17.11 -3.55 -13.46
CA VAL A 152 -16.40 -2.93 -14.61
C VAL A 152 -16.82 -1.49 -14.86
N VAL A 153 -18.05 -1.12 -14.51
CA VAL A 153 -18.55 0.26 -14.63
C VAL A 153 -18.52 1.04 -13.31
N TRP A 154 -17.99 0.44 -12.24
CA TRP A 154 -17.95 1.03 -10.89
C TRP A 154 -19.35 1.48 -10.42
N SER A 155 -20.37 0.63 -10.58
CA SER A 155 -21.74 0.95 -10.15
C SER A 155 -21.90 0.76 -8.64
N PRO A 156 -22.20 1.81 -7.84
CA PRO A 156 -22.27 1.74 -6.39
C PRO A 156 -23.37 0.80 -5.87
N PRO A 157 -23.26 0.32 -4.61
CA PRO A 157 -24.33 -0.45 -3.98
C PRO A 157 -25.57 0.44 -3.76
N SER A 158 -26.76 -0.16 -3.75
CA SER A 158 -27.98 0.56 -3.35
C SER A 158 -27.90 0.99 -1.87
N PRO A 159 -28.42 2.18 -1.50
CA PRO A 159 -28.24 2.76 -0.17
C PRO A 159 -28.83 1.98 1.03
N SER A 160 -29.45 0.81 0.80
CA SER A 160 -30.06 -0.02 1.83
C SER A 160 -29.14 -1.13 2.37
N HIS A 161 -27.89 -1.22 1.92
CA HIS A 161 -26.96 -2.33 2.24
C HIS A 161 -25.58 -1.86 2.72
N THR A 162 -25.51 -0.80 3.53
CA THR A 162 -24.25 -0.43 4.21
C THR A 162 -24.23 -1.09 5.59
N ASP A 163 -23.64 -2.29 5.66
CA ASP A 163 -23.20 -2.85 6.94
C ASP A 163 -21.83 -2.22 7.25
N ASP A 164 -21.82 -1.24 8.14
CA ASP A 164 -20.73 -0.27 8.34
C ASP A 164 -19.52 -0.84 9.10
N SER A 165 -19.51 -2.14 9.43
CA SER A 165 -18.47 -2.71 10.29
C SER A 165 -17.31 -3.32 9.53
N LEU A 166 -16.12 -2.72 9.63
CA LEU A 166 -14.85 -3.32 9.19
C LEU A 166 -14.58 -4.68 9.86
N SER A 167 -15.21 -5.00 10.99
CA SER A 167 -15.08 -6.30 11.67
C SER A 167 -15.66 -7.47 10.86
N GLN A 168 -16.48 -7.18 9.84
CA GLN A 168 -17.02 -8.16 8.90
C GLN A 168 -16.26 -8.23 7.58
N LEU A 169 -15.18 -7.46 7.38
CA LEU A 169 -14.24 -7.64 6.26
C LEU A 169 -13.48 -8.96 6.45
N HIS A 170 -14.19 -10.06 6.25
CA HIS A 170 -13.58 -11.27 5.76
C HIS A 170 -13.11 -10.94 4.34
N MET A 171 -11.86 -10.50 4.24
CA MET A 171 -11.09 -10.67 3.01
C MET A 171 -11.11 -12.16 2.72
N VAL A 172 -12.12 -12.62 1.98
CA VAL A 172 -12.18 -13.98 1.49
C VAL A 172 -10.96 -14.11 0.58
N GLU A 173 -9.90 -14.72 1.11
CA GLU A 173 -8.74 -15.12 0.32
C GLU A 173 -9.26 -16.17 -0.67
N GLY A 174 -9.78 -15.71 -1.80
CA GLY A 174 -9.99 -16.54 -2.98
C GLY A 174 -8.65 -17.15 -3.42
N ASP A 175 -8.69 -18.14 -4.30
CA ASP A 175 -7.45 -18.73 -4.81
C ASP A 175 -6.73 -17.73 -5.73
N THR A 176 -5.81 -16.94 -5.15
CA THR A 176 -5.02 -15.92 -5.85
C THR A 176 -3.74 -16.49 -6.45
N TRP A 177 -3.50 -17.81 -6.37
CA TRP A 177 -2.23 -18.40 -6.76
C TRP A 177 -1.84 -18.06 -8.21
N ILE A 178 -2.76 -18.23 -9.14
CA ILE A 178 -2.48 -18.04 -10.56
C ILE A 178 -2.35 -16.60 -10.95
N THR A 179 -3.21 -15.75 -10.40
CA THR A 179 -3.11 -14.33 -10.65
C THR A 179 -1.79 -13.79 -10.13
N GLU A 180 -1.42 -14.10 -8.88
CA GLU A 180 -0.11 -13.70 -8.35
C GLU A 180 1.05 -14.29 -9.15
N ARG A 181 0.94 -15.56 -9.58
CA ARG A 181 1.93 -16.20 -10.45
C ARG A 181 2.19 -15.44 -11.73
N PHE A 182 1.18 -14.84 -12.33
CA PHE A 182 1.32 -14.17 -13.60
C PHE A 182 1.46 -12.64 -13.47
N THR A 183 0.98 -12.02 -12.40
CA THR A 183 0.98 -10.56 -12.27
C THR A 183 2.02 -10.00 -11.30
N ARG A 184 2.60 -10.81 -10.39
CA ARG A 184 3.63 -10.35 -9.44
C ARG A 184 5.04 -10.68 -9.93
N THR A 185 5.94 -9.71 -9.90
CA THR A 185 7.31 -9.87 -10.40
C THR A 185 8.15 -10.71 -9.43
N TYR A 186 8.06 -10.45 -8.13
CA TYR A 186 8.91 -11.11 -7.13
C TYR A 186 8.13 -12.13 -6.30
N LEU A 187 8.76 -13.28 -5.98
CA LEU A 187 8.14 -14.29 -5.09
C LEU A 187 7.86 -13.75 -3.69
N SER A 188 8.65 -12.75 -3.25
CA SER A 188 8.45 -12.06 -1.97
C SER A 188 7.15 -11.27 -1.90
N GLU A 189 6.48 -11.01 -3.02
CA GLU A 189 5.18 -10.31 -3.10
C GLU A 189 3.98 -11.25 -3.04
N TRP A 190 4.19 -12.57 -3.21
CA TRP A 190 3.07 -13.53 -3.26
C TRP A 190 2.43 -13.70 -1.89
N SER A 191 1.25 -14.26 -1.76
CA SER A 191 0.65 -14.67 -0.50
C SER A 191 1.21 -16.02 -0.04
N VAL A 192 1.11 -16.33 1.25
CA VAL A 192 1.50 -17.65 1.78
C VAL A 192 0.65 -18.77 1.14
N ALA A 193 -0.62 -18.49 0.86
CA ALA A 193 -1.52 -19.40 0.16
C ALA A 193 -1.00 -19.70 -1.27
N ALA A 194 -0.66 -18.66 -2.04
CA ALA A 194 -0.11 -18.82 -3.39
C ALA A 194 1.22 -19.59 -3.40
N LEU A 195 2.15 -19.26 -2.49
CA LEU A 195 3.42 -20.01 -2.37
C LEU A 195 3.18 -21.49 -2.09
N ARG A 196 2.20 -21.81 -1.22
CA ARG A 196 1.83 -23.20 -0.90
C ARG A 196 1.22 -23.90 -2.11
N SER A 197 0.34 -23.24 -2.86
CA SER A 197 -0.25 -23.80 -4.08
C SER A 197 0.82 -24.07 -5.15
N GLU A 198 1.76 -23.14 -5.32
CA GLU A 198 2.92 -23.31 -6.21
C GLU A 198 3.79 -24.49 -5.79
N TRP A 199 4.10 -24.62 -4.49
CA TRP A 199 4.86 -25.75 -3.98
C TRP A 199 4.17 -27.08 -4.29
N ARG A 200 2.85 -27.15 -4.06
CA ARG A 200 2.05 -28.34 -4.39
C ARG A 200 2.08 -28.64 -5.89
N TYR A 201 1.98 -27.63 -6.75
CA TYR A 201 2.07 -27.78 -8.19
C TYR A 201 3.44 -28.34 -8.64
N LEU A 202 4.55 -27.76 -8.16
CA LEU A 202 5.90 -28.23 -8.48
C LEU A 202 6.14 -29.68 -8.03
N HIS A 203 5.44 -30.13 -7.00
CA HIS A 203 5.52 -31.50 -6.48
C HIS A 203 4.42 -32.43 -7.04
N GLY A 204 3.67 -32.01 -8.05
CA GLY A 204 2.63 -32.83 -8.69
C GLY A 204 1.39 -33.11 -7.84
N GLN A 205 1.20 -32.35 -6.75
CA GLN A 205 0.08 -32.47 -5.82
C GLN A 205 -1.10 -31.57 -6.19
N LEU A 206 -0.93 -30.71 -7.19
CA LEU A 206 -1.94 -29.80 -7.71
C LEU A 206 -1.83 -29.75 -9.23
N LEU A 207 -2.96 -29.85 -9.92
CA LEU A 207 -3.01 -29.68 -11.37
C LEU A 207 -3.02 -28.18 -11.71
N PRO A 208 -2.45 -27.78 -12.86
CA PRO A 208 -2.56 -26.40 -13.29
C PRO A 208 -4.02 -26.08 -13.64
N PRO A 209 -4.56 -24.94 -13.21
CA PRO A 209 -5.94 -24.53 -13.48
C PRO A 209 -6.10 -23.84 -14.85
N CYS A 210 -5.02 -23.73 -15.62
CA CYS A 210 -5.01 -23.30 -17.01
C CYS A 210 -4.07 -24.20 -17.83
N ASP A 211 -4.01 -23.95 -19.13
CA ASP A 211 -3.16 -24.73 -20.03
C ASP A 211 -1.70 -24.79 -19.56
N SER A 212 -1.13 -26.01 -19.58
CA SER A 212 0.24 -26.24 -19.10
C SER A 212 1.30 -25.48 -19.90
N SER A 213 0.99 -25.01 -21.11
CA SER A 213 1.85 -24.11 -21.89
C SER A 213 2.00 -22.75 -21.23
N GLU A 214 0.93 -22.18 -20.67
CA GLU A 214 0.99 -20.90 -19.95
C GLU A 214 1.84 -21.03 -18.70
N MET A 215 1.70 -22.15 -17.98
CA MET A 215 2.51 -22.41 -16.78
C MET A 215 4.02 -22.47 -17.06
N ARG A 216 4.41 -22.92 -18.26
CA ARG A 216 5.82 -22.99 -18.70
C ARG A 216 6.42 -21.64 -19.10
N VAL A 217 5.61 -20.61 -19.32
CA VAL A 217 6.11 -19.27 -19.64
C VAL A 217 6.96 -18.71 -18.50
N ARG A 218 6.62 -19.06 -17.25
CA ARG A 218 7.36 -18.67 -16.06
C ARG A 218 7.87 -19.91 -15.32
N GLU A 219 9.17 -20.17 -15.37
CA GLU A 219 9.76 -21.23 -14.55
C GLU A 219 10.03 -20.71 -13.12
N ILE A 220 9.53 -21.43 -12.11
CA ILE A 220 9.76 -21.13 -10.71
C ILE A 220 10.72 -22.17 -10.12
N SER A 221 11.83 -21.69 -9.56
CA SER A 221 12.80 -22.51 -8.84
C SER A 221 12.21 -22.98 -7.50
N ALA A 222 12.14 -24.29 -7.30
CA ALA A 222 11.71 -24.88 -6.03
C ALA A 222 12.60 -24.45 -4.85
N SER A 223 13.89 -24.20 -5.10
CA SER A 223 14.83 -23.72 -4.08
C SER A 223 14.53 -22.28 -3.67
N ASP A 224 14.25 -21.39 -4.62
CA ASP A 224 13.94 -19.99 -4.34
C ASP A 224 12.59 -19.87 -3.65
N LEU A 225 11.61 -20.67 -4.11
CA LEU A 225 10.31 -20.77 -3.47
C LEU A 225 10.43 -21.25 -2.02
N ALA A 226 11.21 -22.31 -1.77
CA ALA A 226 11.44 -22.82 -0.42
C ALA A 226 12.12 -21.79 0.49
N LYS A 227 13.08 -21.03 -0.04
CA LYS A 227 13.75 -19.95 0.70
C LYS A 227 12.76 -18.88 1.13
N VAL A 228 11.94 -18.36 0.20
CA VAL A 228 10.92 -17.35 0.52
C VAL A 228 9.89 -17.89 1.51
N MET A 229 9.45 -19.15 1.36
CA MET A 229 8.55 -19.79 2.31
C MET A 229 9.17 -19.91 3.71
N ALA A 230 10.45 -20.30 3.80
CA ALA A 230 11.17 -20.39 5.07
C ALA A 230 11.34 -19.02 5.74
N ASP A 231 11.72 -18.01 4.96
CA ASP A 231 11.83 -16.62 5.44
C ASP A 231 10.48 -16.13 6.01
N ARG A 232 9.36 -16.51 5.40
CA ARG A 232 8.01 -16.16 5.91
C ARG A 232 7.51 -16.98 7.09
N LEU A 233 7.93 -18.23 7.23
CA LEU A 233 7.63 -18.97 8.45
C LEU A 233 8.40 -18.40 9.65
N GLY A 234 9.52 -17.70 9.40
CA GLY A 234 10.21 -16.87 10.38
C GLY A 234 9.59 -15.48 10.59
N ALA A 235 8.91 -14.94 9.58
CA ALA A 235 8.27 -13.62 9.59
C ALA A 235 6.75 -13.75 9.40
N ASP A 236 6.03 -13.88 10.50
CA ASP A 236 4.56 -14.06 10.54
C ASP A 236 3.84 -12.76 10.10
N ARG A 237 3.82 -12.47 8.78
CA ARG A 237 3.21 -11.24 8.23
C ARG A 237 1.69 -11.33 8.27
N ARG A 238 1.08 -10.50 9.11
CA ARG A 238 -0.37 -10.48 9.36
C ARG A 238 -1.14 -9.81 8.21
N PRO A 239 -2.43 -10.13 7.99
CA PRO A 239 -3.30 -9.42 7.04
C PRO A 239 -3.30 -7.89 7.22
N SER A 240 -3.11 -7.42 8.45
CA SER A 240 -2.95 -6.00 8.79
C SER A 240 -1.76 -5.34 8.09
N GLU A 241 -0.69 -6.08 7.77
CA GLU A 241 0.47 -5.54 7.05
C GLU A 241 0.17 -5.24 5.58
N ARG A 242 -0.66 -6.07 4.92
CA ARG A 242 -1.11 -5.77 3.54
C ARG A 242 -1.94 -4.51 3.49
N LEU A 243 -2.75 -4.25 4.51
CA LEU A 243 -3.47 -2.99 4.63
C LEU A 243 -2.49 -1.81 4.66
N ILE A 244 -1.42 -1.89 5.46
CA ILE A 244 -0.43 -0.79 5.53
C ILE A 244 0.19 -0.50 4.18
N ASP A 245 0.61 -1.52 3.43
CA ASP A 245 1.19 -1.34 2.10
C ASP A 245 0.26 -0.56 1.14
N MET A 246 -1.06 -0.72 1.29
CA MET A 246 -2.06 0.00 0.50
C MET A 246 -2.25 1.45 0.94
N LEU A 247 -2.00 1.76 2.21
CA LEU A 247 -2.19 3.10 2.79
C LEU A 247 -0.97 4.00 2.59
N VAL A 248 0.22 3.44 2.39
CA VAL A 248 1.47 4.22 2.22
C VAL A 248 1.37 5.19 1.04
N ARG A 249 0.93 4.74 -0.14
CA ARG A 249 0.84 5.63 -1.33
C ARG A 249 -0.16 6.78 -1.14
N PRO A 250 -1.41 6.54 -0.69
CA PRO A 250 -2.33 7.61 -0.32
C PRO A 250 -1.76 8.55 0.76
N ALA A 251 -1.11 8.02 1.79
CA ALA A 251 -0.50 8.82 2.85
C ALA A 251 0.57 9.77 2.30
N VAL A 252 1.49 9.27 1.48
CA VAL A 252 2.51 10.08 0.80
C VAL A 252 1.86 11.19 -0.01
N LYS A 253 0.79 10.90 -0.75
CA LYS A 253 0.11 11.92 -1.54
C LYS A 253 -0.50 13.03 -0.67
N PHE A 254 -1.09 12.69 0.48
CA PHE A 254 -1.55 13.69 1.43
C PHE A 254 -0.40 14.52 2.00
N LEU A 255 0.73 13.90 2.33
CA LEU A 255 1.90 14.62 2.84
C LEU A 255 2.48 15.60 1.80
N GLU A 256 2.53 15.22 0.53
CA GLU A 256 2.94 16.12 -0.58
C GLU A 256 2.00 17.33 -0.73
N ASP A 257 0.72 17.15 -0.39
CA ASP A 257 -0.29 18.21 -0.43
C ASP A 257 -0.39 19.00 0.90
N ASP A 258 0.56 18.82 1.83
CA ASP A 258 0.61 19.42 3.19
C ASP A 258 -0.52 18.96 4.14
N ARG A 259 -1.21 17.87 3.79
CA ARG A 259 -2.39 17.34 4.48
C ARG A 259 -2.03 16.24 5.49
N ARG A 260 -1.21 16.63 6.48
CA ARG A 260 -0.58 15.71 7.44
C ARG A 260 -1.59 15.01 8.36
N THR A 261 -2.66 15.70 8.76
CA THR A 261 -3.68 15.14 9.64
C THR A 261 -4.42 13.97 8.98
N GLU A 262 -4.71 14.10 7.68
CA GLU A 262 -5.34 13.06 6.88
C GLU A 262 -4.42 11.87 6.66
N ALA A 263 -3.12 12.11 6.43
CA ALA A 263 -2.13 11.04 6.36
C ALA A 263 -2.04 10.26 7.69
N ALA A 264 -2.05 10.95 8.84
CA ALA A 264 -2.04 10.32 10.15
C ALA A 264 -3.31 9.49 10.40
N ALA A 265 -4.48 9.99 10.02
CA ALA A 265 -5.77 9.33 10.23
C ALA A 265 -5.86 7.94 9.53
N LEU A 266 -5.17 7.76 8.40
CA LEU A 266 -5.04 6.47 7.71
C LEU A 266 -4.45 5.39 8.62
N PHE A 267 -3.33 5.71 9.27
CA PHE A 267 -2.61 4.74 10.09
C PHE A 267 -3.27 4.54 11.44
N GLU A 268 -3.98 5.54 11.97
CA GLU A 268 -4.83 5.35 13.15
C GLU A 268 -5.97 4.36 12.92
N ALA A 269 -6.64 4.44 11.76
CA ALA A 269 -7.66 3.48 11.40
C ALA A 269 -7.07 2.07 11.29
N ALA A 270 -5.88 1.94 10.68
CA ALA A 270 -5.20 0.66 10.63
C ALA A 270 -4.83 0.13 12.03
N LEU A 271 -4.47 1.00 12.98
CA LEU A 271 -4.19 0.63 14.37
C LEU A 271 -5.44 0.27 15.17
N ARG A 272 -6.63 0.74 14.81
CA ARG A 272 -7.87 0.23 15.43
C ARG A 272 -8.13 -1.23 15.08
N LEU A 273 -7.71 -1.67 13.89
CA LEU A 273 -7.82 -3.06 13.45
C LEU A 273 -6.74 -3.94 14.06
N ASP A 274 -5.50 -3.46 14.07
CA ASP A 274 -4.37 -4.15 14.70
C ASP A 274 -3.55 -3.16 15.54
N PRO A 275 -3.87 -3.02 16.84
CA PRO A 275 -3.21 -2.07 17.74
C PRO A 275 -1.71 -2.31 17.92
N ARG A 276 -1.20 -3.47 17.49
CA ARG A 276 0.21 -3.85 17.60
C ARG A 276 0.88 -3.97 16.22
N ASN A 277 0.30 -3.39 15.17
CA ASN A 277 0.94 -3.36 13.87
C ASN A 277 2.11 -2.37 13.87
N ALA A 278 3.33 -2.91 13.80
CA ALA A 278 4.57 -2.15 13.89
C ALA A 278 4.72 -1.10 12.78
N ASN A 279 4.33 -1.45 11.54
CA ASN A 279 4.44 -0.54 10.40
C ASN A 279 3.41 0.58 10.48
N ALA A 280 2.19 0.29 10.97
CA ALA A 280 1.17 1.30 11.22
C ALA A 280 1.61 2.28 12.31
N LEU A 281 2.20 1.77 13.41
CA LEU A 281 2.76 2.59 14.49
C LEU A 281 3.90 3.48 13.96
N ASN A 282 4.80 2.92 13.15
CA ASN A 282 5.88 3.67 12.52
C ASN A 282 5.36 4.79 11.62
N ASN A 283 4.42 4.46 10.72
CA ASN A 283 3.92 5.41 9.74
C ASN A 283 3.05 6.49 10.39
N LEU A 284 2.28 6.15 11.44
CA LEU A 284 1.59 7.15 12.25
C LEU A 284 2.59 8.10 12.92
N GLY A 285 3.64 7.55 13.55
CA GLY A 285 4.70 8.36 14.14
C GLY A 285 5.35 9.29 13.12
N PHE A 286 5.66 8.78 11.93
CA PHE A 286 6.20 9.55 10.82
C PHE A 286 5.31 10.73 10.40
N CYS A 287 4.00 10.52 10.25
CA CYS A 287 3.06 11.59 9.91
C CYS A 287 2.94 12.67 10.99
N LEU A 288 3.17 12.31 12.26
CA LEU A 288 3.06 13.23 13.40
C LEU A 288 4.33 14.04 13.67
N LEU A 289 5.49 13.65 13.12
CA LEU A 289 6.79 14.28 13.41
C LEU A 289 6.79 15.81 13.28
N PRO A 290 6.20 16.42 12.22
CA PRO A 290 6.23 17.87 12.07
C PRO A 290 5.37 18.65 13.06
N ASP A 291 4.27 18.05 13.53
CA ASP A 291 3.25 18.76 14.31
C ASP A 291 3.29 18.41 15.81
N ASP A 292 3.60 17.15 16.14
CA ASP A 292 3.62 16.64 17.51
C ASP A 292 4.71 15.56 17.69
N PRO A 293 6.00 15.98 17.77
CA PRO A 293 7.13 15.05 17.88
C PRO A 293 7.11 14.23 19.17
N GLU A 294 6.44 14.69 20.23
CA GLU A 294 6.28 13.93 21.48
C GLU A 294 5.33 12.74 21.26
N GLN A 295 4.19 12.94 20.60
CA GLN A 295 3.31 11.84 20.24
C GLN A 295 3.92 10.92 19.19
N ALA A 296 4.61 11.49 18.21
CA ALA A 296 5.36 10.72 17.23
C ALA A 296 6.32 9.74 17.91
N LEU A 297 7.14 10.23 18.86
CA LEU A 297 8.08 9.40 19.61
C LEU A 297 7.39 8.25 20.35
N ARG A 298 6.23 8.48 20.98
CA ARG A 298 5.47 7.42 21.66
C ARG A 298 5.04 6.30 20.71
N HIS A 299 4.54 6.63 19.52
CA HIS A 299 4.15 5.64 18.53
C HIS A 299 5.37 4.90 17.95
N LEU A 300 6.46 5.61 17.72
CA LEU A 300 7.70 5.01 17.22
C LEU A 300 8.36 4.07 18.25
N ASP A 301 8.35 4.43 19.54
CA ASP A 301 8.79 3.56 20.63
C ASP A 301 7.92 2.29 20.69
N ALA A 302 6.60 2.46 20.62
CA ALA A 302 5.67 1.33 20.56
C ALA A 302 5.95 0.43 19.35
N ALA A 303 6.29 1.00 18.18
CA ALA A 303 6.65 0.23 16.98
C ALA A 303 7.86 -0.67 17.24
N ILE A 304 8.92 -0.15 17.87
CA ILE A 304 10.12 -0.92 18.24
C ILE A 304 9.78 -2.03 19.24
N ASP A 305 8.93 -1.76 20.23
CA ASP A 305 8.56 -2.73 21.27
C ASP A 305 7.74 -3.93 20.73
N THR A 306 7.14 -3.81 19.55
CA THR A 306 6.47 -4.95 18.90
C THR A 306 7.43 -5.97 18.29
N GLY A 307 8.71 -5.62 18.10
CA GLY A 307 9.76 -6.53 17.64
C GLY A 307 9.66 -6.97 16.17
N ASN A 308 8.79 -6.35 15.36
CA ASN A 308 8.46 -6.79 13.99
C ASN A 308 8.48 -5.66 12.94
N ALA A 309 8.95 -4.46 13.30
CA ALA A 309 9.07 -3.32 12.37
C ALA A 309 10.36 -3.41 11.54
N ASP A 310 10.40 -2.67 10.43
CA ASP A 310 11.65 -2.26 9.80
C ASP A 310 12.41 -1.33 10.77
N MET A 311 13.14 -1.94 11.71
CA MET A 311 13.73 -1.27 12.87
C MET A 311 14.66 -0.14 12.46
N GLU A 312 15.21 -0.18 11.24
CA GLU A 312 16.09 0.85 10.72
C GLU A 312 15.33 2.16 10.50
N ILE A 313 14.23 2.11 9.74
CA ILE A 313 13.38 3.27 9.45
C ILE A 313 12.76 3.82 10.75
N SER A 314 12.24 2.95 11.61
CA SER A 314 11.67 3.38 12.89
C SER A 314 12.70 4.05 13.79
N ASN A 315 13.94 3.57 13.84
CA ASN A 315 14.98 4.24 14.61
C ASN A 315 15.42 5.57 13.99
N ALA A 316 15.52 5.69 12.67
CA ALA A 316 15.80 6.96 12.01
C ALA A 316 14.75 8.02 12.38
N ASN A 317 13.47 7.66 12.31
CA ASN A 317 12.37 8.54 12.74
C ASN A 317 12.44 8.89 14.23
N ARG A 318 12.85 7.96 15.11
CA ARG A 318 13.03 8.24 16.55
C ARG A 318 14.17 9.21 16.83
N VAL A 319 15.29 9.09 16.10
CA VAL A 319 16.40 10.03 16.20
C VAL A 319 15.92 11.44 15.85
N LEU A 320 15.20 11.60 14.73
CA LEU A 320 14.61 12.88 14.34
C LEU A 320 13.61 13.39 15.39
N ALA A 321 12.73 12.55 15.93
CA ALA A 321 11.79 12.94 16.98
C ALA A 321 12.51 13.48 18.23
N LEU A 322 13.55 12.80 18.69
CA LEU A 322 14.36 13.23 19.84
C LEU A 322 15.06 14.55 19.57
N ALA A 323 15.59 14.74 18.35
CA ALA A 323 16.21 15.98 17.92
C ALA A 323 15.20 17.15 17.90
N LEU A 324 13.99 16.95 17.34
CA LEU A 324 12.91 17.95 17.33
C LEU A 324 12.44 18.33 18.74
N LEU A 325 12.52 17.41 19.70
CA LEU A 325 12.22 17.66 21.12
C LEU A 325 13.37 18.33 21.88
N GLY A 326 14.48 18.65 21.22
CA GLY A 326 15.69 19.20 21.84
C GLY A 326 16.41 18.22 22.77
N ARG A 327 16.11 16.91 22.67
CA ARG A 327 16.75 15.84 23.46
C ARG A 327 18.02 15.37 22.76
N TRP A 328 18.95 16.31 22.52
CA TRP A 328 20.12 16.15 21.65
C TRP A 328 21.03 15.00 22.06
N THR A 329 21.34 14.84 23.35
CA THR A 329 22.15 13.74 23.86
C THR A 329 21.53 12.37 23.53
N SER A 330 20.21 12.21 23.76
CA SER A 330 19.51 10.97 23.45
C SER A 330 19.42 10.69 21.95
N ALA A 331 19.26 11.74 21.13
CA ALA A 331 19.30 11.63 19.68
C ALA A 331 20.67 11.14 19.19
N CYS A 332 21.77 11.73 19.71
CA CYS A 332 23.14 11.32 19.40
C CYS A 332 23.40 9.86 19.78
N ASP A 333 23.08 9.49 21.02
CA ASP A 333 23.31 8.13 21.52
C ASP A 333 22.55 7.09 20.69
N LEU A 334 21.29 7.37 20.35
CA LEU A 334 20.48 6.48 19.53
C LEU A 334 21.00 6.38 18.09
N ALA A 335 21.40 7.50 17.48
CA ALA A 335 21.96 7.52 16.14
C ALA A 335 23.29 6.75 16.06
N ALA A 336 24.19 6.95 17.04
CA ALA A 336 25.43 6.19 17.15
C ALA A 336 25.16 4.69 17.35
N ALA A 337 24.18 4.33 18.19
CA ALA A 337 23.79 2.94 18.41
C ALA A 337 23.14 2.28 17.16
N HIS A 338 22.49 3.06 16.31
CA HIS A 338 21.96 2.62 15.02
C HIS A 338 23.10 2.33 14.04
N LEU A 339 23.98 3.32 13.81
CA LEU A 339 25.12 3.22 12.88
C LEU A 339 26.09 2.08 13.25
N ASN A 340 26.28 1.82 14.54
CA ASN A 340 27.13 0.72 15.02
C ASN A 340 26.52 -0.67 14.78
N ARG A 341 25.20 -0.79 14.72
CA ARG A 341 24.50 -2.08 14.49
C ARG A 341 24.23 -2.35 13.02
N HIS A 342 23.97 -1.29 12.26
CA HIS A 342 23.53 -1.33 10.87
C HIS A 342 24.49 -0.43 10.08
N GLY A 343 25.57 -1.02 9.57
CA GLY A 343 26.42 -0.34 8.59
C GLY A 343 25.81 -0.47 7.19
N ASP A 344 25.93 0.59 6.39
CA ASP A 344 25.55 0.73 4.96
C ASP A 344 24.44 -0.25 4.51
N SER A 345 23.22 -0.01 4.99
CA SER A 345 22.04 -0.80 4.67
C SER A 345 21.16 -0.08 3.65
N SER A 346 21.09 -0.63 2.44
CA SER A 346 20.15 -0.13 1.43
C SER A 346 18.75 -0.69 1.69
N PRO A 347 17.71 0.16 1.76
CA PRO A 347 16.34 -0.29 1.92
C PRO A 347 15.87 -1.14 0.73
N ARG A 348 14.92 -2.06 0.97
CA ARG A 348 14.37 -2.98 -0.06
C ARG A 348 13.34 -2.32 -1.00
N GLY A 349 13.25 -1.00 -1.03
CA GLY A 349 12.28 -0.23 -1.81
C GLY A 349 12.34 1.28 -1.50
N PRO A 350 11.48 2.10 -2.13
CA PRO A 350 11.45 3.53 -1.86
C PRO A 350 11.04 3.79 -0.41
N VAL A 351 11.88 4.52 0.33
CA VAL A 351 11.62 4.98 1.69
C VAL A 351 11.40 6.48 1.65
N TRP A 352 10.35 6.96 2.31
CA TRP A 352 10.09 8.38 2.49
C TRP A 352 10.50 8.80 3.89
N LEU A 353 11.25 9.89 3.99
CA LEU A 353 11.66 10.53 5.24
C LEU A 353 11.41 12.04 5.16
N TRP A 354 11.39 12.71 6.30
CA TRP A 354 11.43 14.17 6.35
C TRP A 354 12.87 14.63 6.23
N GLU A 355 13.11 15.67 5.45
CA GLU A 355 14.43 16.29 5.32
C GLU A 355 14.87 16.84 6.68
N SER A 356 15.92 16.24 7.26
CA SER A 356 16.32 16.47 8.65
C SER A 356 16.79 17.90 8.87
N SER A 357 17.59 18.45 7.95
CA SER A 357 18.07 19.82 7.97
C SER A 357 16.92 20.83 8.05
N SER A 358 15.97 20.80 7.11
CA SER A 358 14.82 21.71 7.09
C SER A 358 13.94 21.58 8.34
N MET A 359 13.66 20.35 8.78
CA MET A 359 12.89 20.10 10.00
C MET A 359 13.56 20.71 11.25
N LEU A 360 14.89 20.64 11.37
CA LEU A 360 15.62 21.08 12.56
C LEU A 360 16.01 22.56 12.52
N THR A 361 16.20 23.16 11.35
CA THR A 361 16.67 24.56 11.24
C THR A 361 15.54 25.59 11.22
N ASP A 362 14.48 25.33 10.47
CA ASP A 362 13.38 26.28 10.29
C ASP A 362 11.99 25.66 10.44
N ASN A 363 11.92 24.40 10.88
CA ASN A 363 10.70 23.66 11.12
C ASN A 363 9.84 23.49 9.85
N THR A 364 10.48 23.41 8.69
CA THR A 364 9.82 23.16 7.41
C THR A 364 9.74 21.66 7.11
N ALA A 365 8.52 21.16 6.92
CA ALA A 365 8.26 19.76 6.59
C ALA A 365 8.44 19.50 5.09
N VAL A 366 9.64 19.09 4.70
CA VAL A 366 9.95 18.70 3.31
C VAL A 366 10.06 17.19 3.19
N LEU A 367 9.20 16.59 2.36
CA LEU A 367 9.21 15.15 2.11
C LEU A 367 10.33 14.79 1.11
N MET A 368 11.14 13.80 1.43
CA MET A 368 12.21 13.29 0.56
C MET A 368 12.16 11.76 0.41
N THR A 369 12.65 11.26 -0.71
CA THR A 369 12.96 9.83 -0.88
C THR A 369 14.39 9.56 -0.41
N CYS A 370 14.57 8.49 0.36
CA CYS A 370 15.84 8.10 0.94
C CYS A 370 16.29 6.74 0.37
N ASP A 371 17.47 6.75 -0.26
CA ASP A 371 18.09 5.55 -0.83
C ASP A 371 19.11 4.88 0.11
N ASP A 372 19.52 5.58 1.17
CA ASP A 372 20.47 5.12 2.19
C ASP A 372 20.10 5.70 3.56
N ILE A 373 19.56 4.85 4.43
CA ILE A 373 19.14 5.20 5.78
C ILE A 373 20.35 5.49 6.67
N GLY A 374 21.48 4.81 6.44
CA GLY A 374 22.72 5.01 7.20
C GLY A 374 23.26 6.42 7.02
N SER A 375 23.33 6.90 5.78
CA SER A 375 23.73 8.29 5.49
C SER A 375 22.79 9.31 6.13
N TYR A 376 21.47 9.07 6.09
CA TYR A 376 20.49 9.94 6.73
C TYR A 376 20.67 10.01 8.26
N VAL A 377 20.91 8.87 8.92
CA VAL A 377 21.14 8.82 10.37
C VAL A 377 22.50 9.45 10.73
N ALA A 378 23.50 9.36 9.87
CA ALA A 378 24.79 10.02 10.06
C ALA A 378 24.65 11.55 10.05
N GLU A 379 23.88 12.11 9.11
CA GLU A 379 23.57 13.55 9.08
C GLU A 379 22.88 14.00 10.39
N LEU A 380 21.86 13.25 10.84
CA LEU A 380 21.18 13.53 12.10
C LEU A 380 22.12 13.46 13.32
N HIS A 381 23.06 12.52 13.34
CA HIS A 381 24.05 12.40 14.39
C HIS A 381 24.98 13.62 14.45
N GLU A 382 25.48 14.09 13.30
CA GLU A 382 26.34 15.28 13.22
C GLU A 382 25.60 16.55 13.66
N LEU A 383 24.35 16.73 13.22
CA LEU A 383 23.50 17.85 13.61
C LEU A 383 23.24 17.84 15.13
N ALA A 384 22.84 16.69 15.68
CA ALA A 384 22.57 16.56 17.10
C ALA A 384 23.82 16.78 17.97
N ALA A 385 24.98 16.26 17.55
CA ALA A 385 26.24 16.42 18.27
C ALA A 385 26.70 17.88 18.32
N THR A 386 26.47 18.62 17.24
CA THR A 386 26.76 20.05 17.17
C THR A 386 25.91 20.83 18.18
N MET A 387 24.59 20.55 18.22
CA MET A 387 23.64 21.24 19.10
C MET A 387 23.83 20.89 20.59
N ASP A 388 24.20 19.64 20.91
CA ASP A 388 24.52 19.20 22.28
C ASP A 388 25.77 19.92 22.84
N GLY A 389 26.79 20.10 22.00
CA GLY A 389 28.01 20.84 22.34
C GLY A 389 27.80 22.33 22.58
N GLU A 390 26.90 22.97 21.82
CA GLU A 390 26.53 24.37 22.02
C GLU A 390 25.72 24.61 23.30
N GLY A 391 24.83 23.67 23.66
CA GLY A 391 24.03 23.72 24.89
C GLY A 391 24.87 23.57 26.16
N SER A 392 25.83 22.66 26.16
CA SER A 392 26.77 22.46 27.27
C SER A 392 27.64 23.69 27.52
N SER A 393 28.08 24.35 26.44
CA SER A 393 28.91 25.57 26.50
C SER A 393 28.18 26.81 27.06
N ARG A 394 26.85 26.88 26.93
CA ARG A 394 26.02 27.98 27.48
C ARG A 394 25.61 27.79 28.94
N THR A 395 25.73 26.58 29.48
CA THR A 395 25.32 26.29 30.87
C THR A 395 26.49 26.43 31.86
N GLU A 396 27.73 26.47 31.35
CA GLU A 396 28.96 26.68 32.12
C GLU A 396 29.46 28.13 32.16
N ALA A 397 28.78 29.05 31.46
CA ALA A 397 29.06 30.50 31.46
C ALA A 397 27.98 31.26 32.24
#